data_AF-A0A7X0VRS9-F1
#
_entry.id   AF-A0A7X0VRS9-F1
#
_cell.length_a   1.000
_cell.length_b   1.000
_cell.length_c   1.000
_cell.angle_alpha   90.00
_cell.angle_beta   90.00
_cell.angle_gamma   90.00
#
_symmetry.space_group_name_H-M   'P 1'
#
loop_
_entity.id
_entity.type
_entity.pdbx_description
1 polymer ?
#
loop_
_entity_poly.entity_id
_entity_poly.type
_entity_poly.pdbx_seq_one_letter_code
_entity_poly.pdbx_strand_id
1 'polypeptide(L)'
;MSGNVQMGKCALCGLNKEIQLSHIVPKFVGRHLKKSSVGDIRNGENPNRVVQDIEKEYLMCHDCEELFSAKETWFANNVFYPRLKNGAVEFDYGENMHYFLTSVSWRSLYLDIVNYLRGDEISRDALECLVESEGLMRAYLLGESSEIGSIENQKTGG
;
A
#
# COMPACT_ATOMS: atom_id res chain seq x y z
N MET A 1 -11.00 -7.07 28.78
CA MET A 1 -9.70 -7.08 28.10
C MET A 1 -9.43 -5.65 27.66
N SER A 2 -8.60 -4.92 28.39
CA SER A 2 -8.22 -3.55 28.00
C SER A 2 -7.11 -3.68 26.96
N GLY A 3 -7.47 -3.68 25.68
CA GLY A 3 -6.49 -3.52 24.61
C GLY A 3 -5.85 -2.15 24.74
N ASN A 4 -4.52 -2.08 24.69
CA ASN A 4 -3.82 -0.80 24.65
C ASN A 4 -4.23 -0.05 23.39
N VAL A 5 -5.03 1.00 23.55
CA VAL A 5 -5.44 1.91 22.48
C VAL A 5 -4.24 2.78 22.10
N GLN A 6 -3.77 2.68 20.86
CA GLN A 6 -2.70 3.54 20.36
C GLN A 6 -3.29 4.76 19.65
N MET A 7 -3.27 5.91 20.31
CA MET A 7 -3.70 7.17 19.69
C MET A 7 -2.57 7.78 18.87
N GLY A 8 -2.91 8.34 17.71
CA GLY A 8 -1.95 9.02 16.84
C GLY A 8 -2.62 9.71 15.66
N LYS A 9 -1.81 10.42 14.86
CA LYS A 9 -2.27 11.03 13.62
C LYS A 9 -2.34 9.96 12.54
N CYS A 10 -3.51 9.73 11.95
CA CYS A 10 -3.66 8.81 10.83
C CYS A 10 -2.89 9.34 9.62
N ALA A 11 -2.05 8.50 9.01
CA ALA A 11 -1.28 8.86 7.84
C ALA A 11 -2.15 9.27 6.64
N LEU A 12 -3.31 8.63 6.45
CA LEU A 12 -4.19 8.88 5.31
C LEU A 12 -5.13 10.06 5.54
N CYS A 13 -6.00 10.05 6.56
CA CYS A 13 -6.95 11.16 6.76
C CYS A 13 -6.37 12.34 7.56
N GLY A 14 -5.18 12.21 8.15
CA GLY A 14 -4.56 13.25 8.96
C GLY A 14 -5.23 13.54 10.31
N LEU A 15 -6.30 12.83 10.68
CA LEU A 15 -7.02 13.01 11.94
C LEU A 15 -6.33 12.27 13.10
N ASN A 16 -6.38 12.84 14.30
CA ASN A 16 -5.96 12.16 15.52
C ASN A 16 -7.03 11.16 15.95
N LYS A 17 -6.74 9.86 15.80
CA LYS A 17 -7.66 8.74 16.06
C LYS A 17 -6.88 7.57 16.66
N GLU A 18 -7.59 6.51 17.02
CA GLU A 18 -6.97 5.23 17.32
C GLU A 18 -6.35 4.66 16.03
N ILE A 19 -5.04 4.46 16.06
CA ILE A 19 -4.25 3.95 14.95
C ILE A 19 -4.16 2.43 15.06
N GLN A 20 -4.48 1.79 13.95
CA GLN A 20 -4.48 0.35 13.80
C GLN A 20 -3.12 -0.13 13.31
N LEU A 21 -2.82 -1.39 13.62
CA LEU A 21 -1.67 -2.08 13.07
C LEU A 21 -1.94 -2.44 11.59
N SER A 22 -1.60 -1.50 10.72
CA SER A 22 -1.80 -1.52 9.28
C SER A 22 -0.89 -2.52 8.61
N HIS A 23 -1.38 -3.18 7.57
CA HIS A 23 -0.54 -4.02 6.71
C HIS A 23 0.08 -3.18 5.60
N ILE A 24 1.37 -3.35 5.33
CA ILE A 24 2.02 -2.65 4.21
C ILE A 24 1.83 -3.42 2.91
N VAL A 25 2.00 -4.74 2.96
CA VAL A 25 1.65 -5.66 1.88
C VAL A 25 0.24 -6.20 2.13
N PRO A 26 -0.68 -6.21 1.13
CA PRO A 26 -2.02 -6.74 1.29
C PRO A 26 -2.04 -8.13 1.93
N LYS A 27 -2.95 -8.34 2.89
CA LYS A 27 -3.02 -9.57 3.72
C LYS A 27 -3.08 -10.86 2.90
N PHE A 28 -3.70 -10.82 1.71
CA PHE A 28 -3.86 -12.01 0.88
C PHE A 28 -2.55 -12.41 0.18
N VAL A 29 -1.68 -11.45 -0.16
CA VAL A 29 -0.36 -11.70 -0.77
C VAL A 29 0.53 -12.38 0.25
N GLY A 30 0.67 -11.83 1.46
CA GLY A 30 1.45 -12.43 2.53
C GLY A 30 0.95 -13.83 2.92
N ARG A 31 -0.37 -14.03 2.97
CA ARG A 31 -0.97 -15.37 3.21
C ARG A 31 -0.67 -16.37 2.10
N HIS A 32 -0.70 -15.95 0.84
CA HIS A 32 -0.40 -16.83 -0.28
C HIS A 32 1.08 -17.23 -0.27
N LEU A 33 1.97 -16.24 -0.14
CA LEU A 33 3.40 -16.42 -0.03
C LEU A 33 3.78 -17.42 1.07
N LYS A 34 3.24 -17.28 2.29
CA LYS A 34 3.45 -18.22 3.41
C LYS A 34 2.96 -19.65 3.14
N LYS A 35 1.95 -19.82 2.27
CA LYS A 35 1.44 -21.15 1.88
C LYS A 35 2.24 -21.78 0.75
N SER A 36 2.86 -20.96 -0.12
CA SER A 36 3.60 -21.41 -1.29
C SER A 36 5.11 -21.54 -1.06
N SER A 37 5.67 -20.97 0.02
CA SER A 37 7.10 -21.04 0.31
C SER A 37 7.48 -22.22 1.22
N VAL A 38 8.53 -22.96 0.82
CA VAL A 38 9.23 -23.93 1.67
C VAL A 38 10.34 -23.16 2.42
N GLY A 39 9.96 -22.38 3.43
CA GLY A 39 10.88 -21.57 4.25
C GLY A 39 10.56 -20.07 4.30
N ASP A 40 11.25 -19.34 5.19
CA ASP A 40 11.08 -17.90 5.39
C ASP A 40 11.53 -17.08 4.17
N ILE A 41 10.69 -16.12 3.77
CA ILE A 41 10.90 -15.27 2.60
C ILE A 41 11.88 -14.16 2.96
N ARG A 42 13.03 -14.14 2.29
CA ARG A 42 14.10 -13.14 2.47
C ARG A 42 14.07 -12.13 1.32
N ASN A 43 14.23 -10.85 1.65
CA ASN A 43 14.34 -9.79 0.66
C ASN A 43 15.76 -9.77 0.07
N GLY A 44 15.90 -9.63 -1.25
CA GLY A 44 17.20 -9.69 -1.94
C GLY A 44 18.07 -8.44 -1.74
N GLU A 45 17.46 -7.29 -1.46
CA GLU A 45 18.15 -6.00 -1.37
C GLU A 45 18.61 -5.67 0.06
N ASN A 46 18.07 -6.33 1.09
CA ASN A 46 18.48 -6.10 2.46
C ASN A 46 18.28 -7.37 3.32
N PRO A 47 19.29 -8.26 3.42
CA PRO A 47 19.15 -9.56 4.09
C PRO A 47 18.88 -9.47 5.60
N ASN A 48 19.08 -8.29 6.21
CA ASN A 48 18.87 -8.05 7.63
C ASN A 48 17.47 -7.48 7.99
N ARG A 49 16.67 -7.05 7.02
CA ARG A 49 15.24 -6.76 7.25
C ARG A 49 14.44 -7.89 6.68
N VAL A 50 13.88 -8.73 7.55
CA VAL A 50 12.96 -9.77 7.11
C VAL A 50 11.76 -9.07 6.47
N VAL A 51 11.25 -9.57 5.34
CA VAL A 51 9.99 -9.10 4.71
C VAL A 51 8.85 -9.02 5.75
N GLN A 52 8.95 -9.82 6.80
CA GLN A 52 8.05 -9.90 7.95
C GLN A 52 8.11 -8.70 8.90
N ASP A 53 9.24 -8.00 9.05
CA ASP A 53 9.33 -6.80 9.90
C ASP A 53 8.66 -5.58 9.26
N ILE A 54 8.53 -5.59 7.92
CA ILE A 54 7.83 -4.57 7.13
C ILE A 54 6.34 -4.92 6.95
N GLU A 55 5.88 -6.11 7.38
CA GLU A 55 4.50 -6.53 7.11
C GLU A 55 3.47 -5.63 7.82
N LYS A 56 3.81 -5.02 8.96
CA LYS A 56 2.86 -4.22 9.74
C LYS A 56 3.47 -3.01 10.47
N GLU A 57 2.76 -1.89 10.41
CA GLU A 57 3.11 -0.63 11.09
C GLU A 57 1.85 0.03 11.67
N TYR A 58 1.96 0.74 12.79
CA TYR A 58 0.85 1.56 13.29
C TYR A 58 0.73 2.82 12.42
N LEU A 59 -0.15 2.80 11.43
CA LEU A 59 -0.15 3.80 10.34
C LEU A 59 -1.49 4.50 10.13
N MET A 60 -2.60 3.75 10.07
CA MET A 60 -3.91 4.31 9.71
C MET A 60 -4.98 4.06 10.78
N CYS A 61 -6.01 4.91 10.81
CA CYS A 61 -7.20 4.63 11.62
C CYS A 61 -8.06 3.53 10.98
N HIS A 62 -9.01 2.99 11.76
CA HIS A 62 -9.92 1.95 11.30
C HIS A 62 -10.69 2.32 10.02
N ASP A 63 -11.28 3.50 9.96
CA ASP A 63 -12.07 3.94 8.79
C ASP A 63 -11.24 3.92 7.49
N CYS A 64 -10.00 4.38 7.55
CA CYS A 64 -9.09 4.38 6.40
C CYS A 64 -8.64 2.96 6.01
N GLU A 65 -8.43 2.07 6.99
CA GLU A 65 -8.16 0.65 6.74
C GLU A 65 -9.31 -0.05 6.02
N GLU A 66 -10.56 0.30 6.36
CA GLU A 66 -11.74 -0.29 5.72
C GLU A 66 -11.84 0.08 4.24
N LEU A 67 -11.51 1.33 3.87
CA LEU A 67 -11.46 1.78 2.48
C LEU A 67 -10.53 0.89 1.64
N PHE A 68 -9.33 0.61 2.16
CA PHE A 68 -8.35 -0.21 1.46
C PHE A 68 -8.79 -1.68 1.45
N SER A 69 -9.23 -2.20 2.59
CA SER A 69 -9.68 -3.58 2.76
C SER A 69 -10.79 -3.97 1.78
N ALA A 70 -11.71 -3.04 1.47
CA ALA A 70 -12.77 -3.26 0.49
C ALA A 70 -12.19 -3.54 -0.92
N LYS A 71 -11.23 -2.73 -1.38
CA LYS A 71 -10.62 -2.90 -2.70
C LYS A 71 -9.61 -4.04 -2.75
N GLU A 72 -8.89 -4.31 -1.66
CA GLU A 72 -8.06 -5.51 -1.53
C GLU A 72 -8.91 -6.79 -1.66
N THR A 73 -10.07 -6.82 -1.01
CA THR A 73 -11.01 -7.95 -1.09
C THR A 73 -11.55 -8.13 -2.51
N TRP A 74 -11.91 -7.02 -3.16
CA TRP A 74 -12.32 -7.06 -4.56
C TRP A 74 -11.22 -7.63 -5.47
N PHE A 75 -9.99 -7.13 -5.35
CA PHE A 75 -8.87 -7.62 -6.16
C PHE A 75 -8.58 -9.10 -5.91
N ALA A 76 -8.59 -9.52 -4.65
CA ALA A 76 -8.34 -10.91 -4.28
C ALA A 76 -9.35 -11.86 -4.96
N ASN A 77 -10.63 -11.51 -4.91
CA ASN A 77 -11.72 -12.36 -5.40
C ASN A 77 -11.90 -12.32 -6.92
N ASN A 78 -11.63 -11.18 -7.56
CA ASN A 78 -11.91 -11.00 -8.98
C ASN A 78 -10.68 -11.18 -9.87
N VAL A 79 -9.47 -11.08 -9.30
CA VAL A 79 -8.23 -11.10 -10.09
C VAL A 79 -7.27 -12.15 -9.56
N PHE A 80 -6.85 -12.04 -8.29
CA PHE A 80 -5.78 -12.87 -7.74
C PHE A 80 -6.14 -14.36 -7.70
N TYR A 81 -7.21 -14.74 -6.99
CA TYR A 81 -7.62 -16.13 -6.88
C TYR A 81 -8.08 -16.74 -8.20
N PRO A 82 -8.87 -16.05 -9.05
CA PRO A 82 -9.18 -16.53 -10.39
C PRO A 82 -7.94 -16.84 -11.21
N ARG A 83 -6.94 -15.94 -11.22
CA ARG A 83 -5.68 -16.14 -11.97
C ARG A 83 -4.90 -17.35 -11.47
N LEU A 84 -4.83 -17.54 -10.16
CA LEU A 84 -4.17 -18.71 -9.58
C LEU A 84 -4.87 -20.03 -9.93
N LYS A 85 -6.21 -20.03 -10.00
CA LYS A 85 -6.99 -21.25 -10.25
C LYS A 85 -7.06 -21.61 -11.74
N ASN A 86 -7.23 -20.61 -12.60
CA ASN A 86 -7.63 -20.80 -14.00
C ASN A 86 -6.53 -20.37 -14.99
N GLY A 87 -5.40 -19.82 -14.53
CA GLY A 87 -4.37 -19.28 -15.41
C GLY A 87 -4.70 -17.86 -15.86
N ALA A 88 -4.70 -17.59 -17.17
CA ALA A 88 -5.05 -16.27 -17.68
C ALA A 88 -6.50 -15.91 -17.36
N VAL A 89 -6.74 -14.71 -16.83
CA VAL A 89 -8.07 -14.19 -16.51
C VAL A 89 -8.17 -12.79 -17.10
N GLU A 90 -9.27 -12.53 -17.80
CA GLU A 90 -9.63 -11.18 -18.22
C GLU A 90 -10.22 -10.43 -17.03
N PHE A 91 -9.74 -9.22 -16.80
CA PHE A 91 -10.26 -8.32 -15.79
C PHE A 91 -10.20 -6.90 -16.33
N ASP A 92 -11.15 -6.08 -15.90
CA ASP A 92 -11.20 -4.68 -16.30
C ASP A 92 -10.24 -3.84 -15.46
N TYR A 93 -9.52 -2.93 -16.11
CA TYR A 93 -8.69 -1.90 -15.48
C TYR A 93 -9.57 -0.70 -15.06
N GLY A 94 -10.68 -0.99 -14.37
CA GLY A 94 -11.60 0.01 -13.86
C GLY A 94 -11.17 0.60 -12.52
N GLU A 95 -12.04 1.43 -11.95
CA GLU A 95 -11.78 2.18 -10.72
C GLU A 95 -11.33 1.30 -9.54
N ASN A 96 -11.89 0.09 -9.40
CA ASN A 96 -11.50 -0.81 -8.31
C ASN A 96 -10.05 -1.29 -8.42
N MET A 97 -9.60 -1.60 -9.64
CA MET A 97 -8.21 -1.99 -9.90
C MET A 97 -7.29 -0.81 -9.67
N HIS A 98 -7.63 0.35 -10.26
CA HIS A 98 -6.82 1.55 -10.12
C HIS A 98 -6.68 1.95 -8.65
N TYR A 99 -7.79 2.00 -7.91
CA TYR A 99 -7.77 2.27 -6.47
C TYR A 99 -6.91 1.27 -5.69
N PHE A 100 -7.09 -0.03 -5.95
CA PHE A 100 -6.29 -1.05 -5.26
C PHE A 100 -4.79 -0.83 -5.49
N LEU A 101 -4.35 -0.65 -6.74
CA LEU A 101 -2.94 -0.42 -7.08
C LEU A 101 -2.42 0.85 -6.38
N THR A 102 -3.16 1.95 -6.47
CA THR A 102 -2.81 3.21 -5.80
C THR A 102 -2.69 3.04 -4.29
N SER A 103 -3.59 2.30 -3.64
CA SER A 103 -3.55 2.07 -2.20
C SER A 103 -2.32 1.27 -1.73
N VAL A 104 -1.82 0.36 -2.59
CA VAL A 104 -0.58 -0.38 -2.33
C VAL A 104 0.61 0.55 -2.53
N SER A 105 0.68 1.22 -3.68
CA SER A 105 1.77 2.14 -4.01
C SER A 105 1.89 3.29 -2.99
N TRP A 106 0.78 3.84 -2.50
CA TRP A 106 0.78 4.93 -1.53
C TRP A 106 1.38 4.51 -0.19
N ARG A 107 1.08 3.29 0.30
CA ARG A 107 1.68 2.77 1.54
C ARG A 107 3.19 2.66 1.45
N SER A 108 3.70 2.14 0.33
CA SER A 108 5.14 2.05 0.08
C SER A 108 5.78 3.44 0.02
N LEU A 109 5.22 4.35 -0.79
CA LEU A 109 5.71 5.71 -0.93
C LEU A 109 5.74 6.47 0.40
N TYR A 110 4.68 6.36 1.21
CA TYR A 110 4.61 7.00 2.52
C TYR A 110 5.71 6.50 3.46
N LEU A 111 5.96 5.19 3.48
CA LEU A 111 7.03 4.62 4.31
C LEU A 111 8.42 5.04 3.83
N ASP A 112 8.64 5.12 2.53
CA ASP A 112 9.89 5.61 1.96
C ASP A 112 10.13 7.07 2.41
N ILE A 113 9.13 7.94 2.28
CA ILE A 113 9.20 9.33 2.79
C ILE A 113 9.54 9.36 4.28
N VAL A 114 8.88 8.53 5.10
CA VAL A 114 9.14 8.47 6.55
C VAL A 114 10.57 7.99 6.85
N ASN A 115 11.09 7.02 6.09
CA ASN A 115 12.46 6.53 6.26
C ASN A 115 13.49 7.58 5.85
N TYR A 116 13.26 8.27 4.71
CA TYR A 116 14.10 9.39 4.28
C TYR A 116 14.18 10.49 5.31
N LEU A 117 13.06 10.87 5.93
CA LEU A 117 13.03 11.86 7.01
C LEU A 117 13.79 11.42 8.28
N ARG A 118 14.05 10.12 8.46
CA ARG A 118 14.65 9.55 9.68
C ARG A 118 16.15 9.31 9.60
N GLY A 119 16.78 9.37 8.43
CA GLY A 119 18.24 9.19 8.37
C GLY A 119 18.88 8.84 7.03
N ASP A 120 18.12 8.74 5.93
CA ASP A 120 18.71 8.46 4.61
C ASP A 120 19.02 9.77 3.85
N GLU A 121 20.16 9.83 3.16
CA GLU A 121 20.51 10.97 2.32
C GLU A 121 19.65 10.97 1.03
N ILE A 122 18.69 11.88 0.97
CA ILE A 122 17.93 12.21 -0.24
C ILE A 122 18.07 13.71 -0.53
N SER A 123 18.09 14.10 -1.81
CA SER A 123 18.05 15.52 -2.15
C SER A 123 16.71 16.12 -1.75
N ARG A 124 16.72 17.40 -1.36
CA ARG A 124 15.50 18.14 -1.00
C ARG A 124 14.46 18.09 -2.13
N ASP A 125 14.90 18.32 -3.36
CA ASP A 125 14.04 18.33 -4.54
C ASP A 125 13.39 16.96 -4.79
N ALA A 126 14.13 15.86 -4.60
CA ALA A 126 13.56 14.52 -4.73
C ALA A 126 12.54 14.23 -3.62
N LEU A 127 12.82 14.65 -2.39
CA LEU A 127 11.86 14.51 -1.28
C LEU A 127 10.59 15.32 -1.52
N GLU A 128 10.69 16.54 -2.05
CA GLU A 128 9.55 17.38 -2.40
C GLU A 128 8.66 16.71 -3.46
N CYS A 129 9.25 16.14 -4.52
CA CYS A 129 8.50 15.37 -5.53
C CYS A 129 7.77 14.16 -4.94
N LEU A 130 8.40 13.44 -4.00
CA LEU A 130 7.76 12.29 -3.34
C LEU A 130 6.59 12.74 -2.47
N VAL A 131 6.74 13.83 -1.70
CA VAL A 131 5.67 14.38 -0.87
C VAL A 131 4.50 14.91 -1.71
N GLU A 132 4.77 15.54 -2.85
CA GLU A 132 3.73 15.97 -3.78
C GLU A 132 2.95 14.77 -4.34
N SER A 133 3.68 13.74 -4.81
CA SER A 133 3.08 12.50 -5.32
C SER A 133 2.23 11.79 -4.26
N GLU A 134 2.72 11.72 -3.03
CA GLU A 134 1.98 11.18 -1.89
C GLU A 134 0.68 11.95 -1.65
N GLY A 135 0.74 13.29 -1.71
CA GLY A 135 -0.43 14.16 -1.56
C GLY A 135 -1.51 13.92 -2.63
N LEU A 136 -1.12 13.78 -3.90
CA LEU A 136 -2.04 13.48 -5.01
C LEU A 136 -2.72 12.12 -4.83
N MET A 137 -1.94 11.10 -4.51
CA MET A 137 -2.46 9.76 -4.26
C MET A 137 -3.39 9.72 -3.06
N ARG A 138 -3.04 10.43 -1.97
CA ARG A 138 -3.88 10.53 -0.77
C ARG A 138 -5.23 11.19 -1.07
N ALA A 139 -5.24 12.30 -1.80
CA ALA A 139 -6.47 12.99 -2.18
C ALA A 139 -7.40 12.07 -3.01
N TYR A 140 -6.84 11.35 -3.98
CA TYR A 140 -7.59 10.36 -4.74
C TYR A 140 -8.14 9.22 -3.87
N LEU A 141 -7.32 8.67 -2.97
CA LEU A 141 -7.72 7.58 -2.07
C LEU A 141 -8.80 8.00 -1.06
N LEU A 142 -8.86 9.29 -0.70
CA LEU A 142 -9.93 9.84 0.13
C LEU A 142 -11.19 10.23 -0.65
N GLY A 143 -11.17 10.10 -1.99
CA GLY A 143 -12.27 10.52 -2.86
C GLY A 143 -12.38 12.04 -3.01
N GLU A 144 -11.32 12.78 -2.68
CA GLU A 144 -11.23 14.24 -2.81
C GLU A 144 -10.84 14.66 -4.24
N SER A 145 -10.30 13.73 -5.04
CA SER A 145 -9.95 13.92 -6.45
C SER A 145 -10.35 12.68 -7.27
N SER A 146 -10.77 12.88 -8.53
CA SER A 146 -11.00 11.79 -9.49
C SER A 146 -9.73 11.38 -10.24
N GLU A 147 -8.68 12.20 -10.20
CA GLU A 147 -7.43 11.99 -10.93
C GLU A 147 -6.26 11.89 -9.96
N ILE A 148 -5.40 10.89 -10.18
CA ILE A 148 -4.02 10.89 -9.68
C ILE A 148 -3.24 11.57 -10.80
N GLY A 149 -2.66 12.74 -10.55
CA GLY A 149 -1.96 13.53 -11.56
C GLY A 149 -1.09 12.66 -12.49
N SER A 150 -1.12 12.98 -13.79
CA SER A 150 -0.61 12.18 -14.90
C SER A 150 0.57 11.28 -14.56
N ILE A 151 0.32 10.00 -14.32
CA ILE A 151 1.35 8.98 -14.50
C ILE A 151 1.54 8.87 -16.01
N GLU A 152 2.65 9.38 -16.53
CA GLU A 152 3.04 9.18 -17.92
C GLU A 152 3.15 7.68 -18.18
N ASN A 153 2.05 7.08 -18.64
CA ASN A 153 2.10 5.81 -19.34
C ASN A 153 2.88 6.09 -20.61
N GLN A 154 4.18 5.76 -20.61
CA GLN A 154 4.90 5.53 -21.84
C GLN A 154 4.10 4.47 -22.60
N LYS A 155 3.33 4.94 -23.58
CA LYS A 155 2.75 4.09 -24.62
C LYS A 155 3.92 3.32 -25.20
N THR A 156 3.98 2.02 -24.96
CA THR A 156 4.77 1.10 -25.77
C THR A 156 4.19 1.14 -27.17
N GLY A 157 4.80 1.98 -28.01
CA GLY A 157 4.67 1.91 -29.46
C GLY A 157 5.64 0.85 -29.99
N GLY A 158 5.17 0.09 -30.99
CA GLY A 158 5.96 -0.90 -31.73
C GLY A 158 5.15 -2.15 -32.04
#